data_AF-A0A7L2TFC5-F1
#
_entry.id   AF-A0A7L2TFC5-F1
#
_cell.length_a   1.000
_cell.length_b   1.000
_cell.length_c   1.000
_cell.angle_alpha   90.00
_cell.angle_beta   90.00
_cell.angle_gamma   90.00
#
_symmetry.space_group_name_H-M   'P 1'
#
loop_
_entity.id
_entity.type
_entity.pdbx_description
1 polymer ?
#
loop_
_entity_poly.entity_id
_entity_poly.type
_entity_poly.pdbx_seq_one_letter_code
_entity_poly.pdbx_strand_id
1 'polypeptide(L)'
;VVRSDLKELRDLDLNGAPYGYTPFCDSRREMDGYRFWKSGYWASHLGKRKYHISALYVVDLKKFRKIAAGDRLRGQYQALSQDPNSLSNLDQDLPNNMIHQVAIKSLPQEWLWCETWCDDKSKKKAKTIDLCNNPQTKEPKLKAAARIVPEWVDYDSEIRNLIQQIEREK
;
A
#
# COMPACT_ATOMS: atom_id res chain seq x y z
N VAL A 1 -10.14 3.63 2.09
CA VAL A 1 -10.96 4.21 3.19
C VAL A 1 -10.15 4.17 4.48
N VAL A 2 -10.16 5.25 5.27
CA VAL A 2 -9.39 5.37 6.51
C VAL A 2 -10.37 5.43 7.68
N ARG A 3 -10.17 4.61 8.72
CA ARG A 3 -11.03 4.45 9.90
C ARG A 3 -10.34 4.84 11.22
N SER A 4 -9.10 5.32 11.16
CA SER A 4 -8.25 5.59 12.31
C SER A 4 -7.62 6.98 12.18
N ASP A 5 -7.19 7.54 13.31
CA ASP A 5 -6.48 8.82 13.34
C ASP A 5 -5.11 8.68 12.67
N LEU A 6 -4.92 9.35 11.52
CA LEU A 6 -3.66 9.35 10.77
C LEU A 6 -2.49 9.93 11.57
N LYS A 7 -2.76 10.68 12.66
CA LYS A 7 -1.75 11.11 13.60
C LYS A 7 -0.97 9.93 14.19
N GLU A 8 -1.63 8.80 14.45
CA GLU A 8 -0.94 7.60 14.94
C GLU A 8 0.12 7.10 13.95
N LEU A 9 -0.13 7.20 12.64
CA LEU A 9 0.83 6.83 11.61
C LEU A 9 1.98 7.83 11.52
N ARG A 10 1.67 9.12 11.66
CA ARG A 10 2.65 10.21 11.68
C ARG A 10 3.62 10.08 12.86
N ASP A 11 3.11 9.70 14.02
CA ASP A 11 3.87 9.62 15.28
C ASP A 11 4.57 8.26 15.46
N LEU A 12 4.38 7.32 14.52
CA LEU A 12 4.98 5.99 14.55
C LEU A 12 6.50 6.05 14.39
N ASP A 13 7.24 5.42 15.30
CA ASP A 13 8.71 5.34 15.23
C ASP A 13 9.18 4.44 14.08
N LEU A 14 9.84 5.06 13.09
CA LEU A 14 10.42 4.38 11.93
C LEU A 14 11.75 3.68 12.24
N ASN A 15 12.23 3.70 13.49
CA ASN A 15 13.50 3.12 13.93
C ASN A 15 14.67 3.60 13.06
N GLY A 16 14.67 4.88 12.68
CA GLY A 16 15.67 5.47 11.81
C GLY A 16 15.56 5.09 10.32
N ALA A 17 14.53 4.36 9.88
CA ALA A 17 14.24 4.20 8.47
C ALA A 17 13.72 5.53 7.87
N PRO A 18 14.09 5.90 6.63
CA PRO A 18 13.59 7.10 5.97
C PRO A 18 12.10 7.01 5.58
N TYR A 19 11.54 5.81 5.49
CA TYR A 19 10.14 5.58 5.19
C TYR A 19 9.65 4.24 5.76
N GLY A 20 8.33 4.14 5.93
CA GLY A 20 7.63 2.94 6.36
C GLY A 20 6.51 2.56 5.41
N TYR A 21 6.38 1.27 5.13
CA TYR A 21 5.36 0.72 4.23
C TYR A 21 4.67 -0.46 4.90
N THR A 22 3.42 -0.75 4.50
CA THR A 22 2.71 -1.93 5.01
C THR A 22 3.06 -3.16 4.16
N PRO A 23 3.45 -4.30 4.76
CA PRO A 23 3.70 -5.53 4.01
C PRO A 23 2.40 -6.13 3.45
N PHE A 24 2.52 -6.97 2.42
CA PHE A 24 1.41 -7.81 1.97
C PHE A 24 0.88 -8.70 3.11
N CYS A 25 -0.45 -8.81 3.23
CA CYS A 25 -1.11 -9.76 4.12
C CYS A 25 -0.84 -11.20 3.69
N ASP A 26 -0.40 -12.05 4.61
CA ASP A 26 -0.18 -13.48 4.38
C ASP A 26 -1.31 -14.40 4.90
N SER A 27 -2.42 -13.82 5.36
CA SER A 27 -3.45 -14.57 6.09
C SER A 27 -4.44 -15.34 5.20
N ARG A 28 -4.74 -14.84 3.99
CA ARG A 28 -5.61 -15.57 3.03
C ARG A 28 -4.77 -16.58 2.23
N ARG A 29 -4.92 -17.87 2.55
CA ARG A 29 -4.12 -18.98 2.03
C ARG A 29 -4.53 -19.41 0.63
N GLU A 30 -5.80 -19.24 0.28
CA GLU A 30 -6.34 -19.54 -1.05
C GLU A 30 -5.65 -18.72 -2.15
N MET A 31 -5.02 -17.61 -1.78
CA MET A 31 -4.27 -16.73 -2.69
C MET A 31 -2.79 -17.04 -2.78
N ASP A 32 -2.28 -18.06 -2.10
CA ASP A 32 -0.84 -18.37 -2.07
C ASP A 32 -0.24 -18.57 -3.47
N GLY A 33 -1.03 -19.11 -4.42
CA GLY A 33 -0.61 -19.27 -5.82
C GLY A 33 -0.38 -17.96 -6.59
N TYR A 34 -0.92 -16.83 -6.11
CA TYR A 34 -0.75 -15.50 -6.74
C TYR A 34 0.36 -14.67 -6.09
N ARG A 35 1.01 -15.18 -5.03
CA ARG A 35 2.06 -14.47 -4.29
C ARG A 35 3.41 -14.55 -5.00
N PHE A 36 3.54 -13.84 -6.12
CA PHE A 36 4.74 -13.86 -6.95
C PHE A 36 6.02 -13.49 -6.18
N TRP A 37 5.91 -12.68 -5.12
CA TRP A 37 7.07 -12.29 -4.30
C TRP A 37 7.63 -13.42 -3.40
N LYS A 38 6.93 -14.56 -3.30
CA LYS A 38 7.39 -15.75 -2.56
C LYS A 38 8.17 -16.75 -3.42
N SER A 39 8.37 -16.46 -4.71
CA SER A 39 9.16 -17.32 -5.61
C SER A 39 10.12 -16.51 -6.49
N GLY A 40 11.01 -17.22 -7.19
CA GLY A 40 11.89 -16.64 -8.20
C GLY A 40 12.78 -15.50 -7.71
N TYR A 41 12.88 -14.46 -8.54
CA TYR A 41 13.72 -13.29 -8.30
C TYR A 41 13.43 -12.63 -6.95
N TRP A 42 12.15 -12.33 -6.67
CA TRP A 42 11.77 -11.60 -5.46
C TRP A 42 12.07 -12.38 -4.18
N ALA A 43 11.82 -13.69 -4.14
CA ALA A 43 12.15 -14.50 -2.98
C ALA A 43 13.67 -14.50 -2.69
N SER A 44 14.48 -14.65 -3.75
CA SER A 44 15.94 -14.61 -3.64
C SER A 44 16.44 -13.23 -3.19
N HIS A 45 15.93 -12.16 -3.82
CA HIS A 45 16.33 -10.78 -3.53
C HIS A 45 15.93 -10.33 -2.13
N LEU A 46 14.70 -10.61 -1.68
CA LEU A 46 14.21 -10.17 -0.37
C LEU A 46 14.83 -10.95 0.79
N GLY A 47 15.18 -12.23 0.58
CA GLY A 47 15.64 -13.12 1.63
C GLY A 47 14.59 -13.24 2.74
N LYS A 48 14.91 -12.77 3.95
CA LYS A 48 13.98 -12.77 5.11
C LYS A 48 13.10 -11.51 5.20
N ARG A 49 13.24 -10.56 4.28
CA ARG A 49 12.49 -9.31 4.29
C ARG A 49 11.11 -9.51 3.66
N LYS A 50 10.14 -8.71 4.08
CA LYS A 50 8.79 -8.73 3.52
C LYS A 50 8.76 -7.93 2.21
N TYR A 51 7.82 -8.28 1.34
CA TYR A 51 7.44 -7.47 0.18
C TYR A 51 6.33 -6.49 0.60
N HIS A 52 6.54 -5.20 0.33
CA HIS A 52 5.70 -4.10 0.81
C HIS A 52 4.78 -3.52 -0.28
N ILE A 53 3.63 -3.00 0.13
CA ILE A 53 2.59 -2.41 -0.73
C ILE A 53 2.71 -0.88 -0.75
N SER A 54 2.63 -0.27 -1.93
CA SER A 54 2.73 1.19 -2.14
C SER A 54 1.44 1.99 -1.86
N ALA A 55 0.33 1.33 -1.53
CA ALA A 55 -0.97 1.98 -1.27
C ALA A 55 -0.98 2.86 0.00
N LEU A 56 -0.18 2.52 1.01
CA LEU A 56 -0.04 3.32 2.23
C LEU A 56 1.41 3.27 2.72
N TYR A 57 2.01 4.46 2.87
CA TYR A 57 3.35 4.63 3.37
C TYR A 57 3.51 5.97 4.09
N VAL A 58 4.57 6.06 4.90
CA VAL A 58 4.99 7.27 5.61
C VAL A 58 6.45 7.57 5.25
N VAL A 59 6.80 8.85 5.12
CA VAL A 59 8.15 9.29 4.80
C VAL A 59 8.62 10.28 5.85
N ASP A 60 9.69 9.96 6.57
CA ASP A 60 10.44 10.95 7.34
C ASP A 60 11.30 11.75 6.37
N LEU A 61 10.75 12.89 5.92
CA LEU A 61 11.41 13.76 4.97
C LEU A 61 12.76 14.30 5.46
N LYS A 62 12.95 14.50 6.78
CA LYS A 62 14.23 14.97 7.33
C LYS A 62 15.28 13.88 7.17
N LYS A 63 14.95 12.64 7.57
CA LYS A 63 15.85 11.48 7.42
C LYS A 63 16.10 11.14 5.96
N PHE A 64 15.04 11.13 5.14
CA PHE A 64 15.10 10.84 3.70
C PHE A 64 16.09 11.75 2.98
N ARG A 65 16.02 13.07 3.24
CA ARG A 65 17.00 14.05 2.72
C ARG A 65 18.39 13.85 3.30
N LYS A 66 18.50 13.67 4.62
CA LYS A 66 19.79 13.50 5.31
C LYS A 66 20.65 12.37 4.73
N ILE A 67 20.02 11.30 4.23
CA ILE A 67 20.73 10.14 3.67
C ILE A 67 20.77 10.13 2.12
N ALA A 68 20.29 11.20 1.48
CA ALA A 68 20.13 11.28 0.02
C ALA A 68 19.38 10.08 -0.58
N ALA A 69 18.32 9.60 0.10
CA ALA A 69 17.56 8.42 -0.35
C ALA A 69 16.96 8.62 -1.75
N GLY A 70 16.51 9.84 -2.06
CA GLY A 70 15.95 10.18 -3.36
C GLY A 70 16.94 10.04 -4.52
N ASP A 71 18.20 10.41 -4.32
CA ASP A 71 19.24 10.27 -5.36
C ASP A 71 19.54 8.79 -5.63
N ARG A 72 19.60 7.97 -4.56
CA ARG A 72 19.77 6.51 -4.69
C ARG A 72 18.62 5.88 -5.46
N LEU A 73 17.38 6.24 -5.12
CA LEU A 73 16.19 5.73 -5.81
C LEU A 73 16.19 6.13 -7.29
N ARG A 74 16.51 7.38 -7.62
CA ARG A 74 16.62 7.85 -9.01
C ARG A 74 17.72 7.15 -9.78
N GLY A 75 18.90 6.97 -9.18
CA GLY A 75 20.01 6.25 -9.80
C GLY A 75 19.65 4.79 -10.12
N GLN A 76 19.01 4.09 -9.17
CA GLN A 76 18.54 2.73 -9.39
C GLN A 76 17.45 2.67 -10.46
N TYR A 77 16.49 3.60 -10.43
CA TYR A 77 15.47 3.70 -11.46
C TYR A 77 16.09 3.84 -12.86
N GLN A 78 17.04 4.78 -13.03
CA GLN A 78 17.70 5.02 -14.32
C GLN A 78 18.43 3.77 -14.87
N ALA A 79 18.99 2.95 -13.98
CA ALA A 79 19.64 1.70 -14.37
C ALA A 79 18.61 0.64 -14.80
N LEU A 80 17.52 0.47 -14.04
CA LEU A 80 16.49 -0.52 -14.30
C LEU A 80 15.58 -0.15 -15.48
N SER A 81 15.33 1.14 -15.71
CA SER A 81 14.39 1.63 -16.73
C SER A 81 14.87 1.42 -18.16
N GLN A 82 16.10 0.94 -18.36
CA GLN A 82 16.61 0.58 -19.68
C GLN A 82 15.90 -0.66 -20.26
N ASP A 83 15.44 -1.57 -19.40
CA ASP A 83 14.61 -2.70 -19.80
C ASP A 83 13.14 -2.43 -19.43
N PRO A 84 12.22 -2.37 -20.41
CA PRO A 84 10.80 -2.09 -20.16
C PRO A 84 10.11 -3.15 -19.28
N ASN A 85 10.70 -4.34 -19.12
CA ASN A 85 10.12 -5.42 -18.32
C ASN A 85 10.58 -5.44 -16.86
N SER A 86 11.54 -4.59 -16.48
CA SER A 86 12.19 -4.66 -15.16
C SER A 86 11.34 -4.13 -14.00
N LEU A 87 10.43 -3.19 -14.24
CA LEU A 87 9.61 -2.52 -13.21
C LEU A 87 8.13 -2.58 -13.58
N SER A 88 7.47 -3.67 -13.21
CA SER A 88 6.04 -3.87 -13.51
C SER A 88 5.16 -2.84 -12.79
N ASN A 89 5.49 -2.53 -11.53
CA ASN A 89 4.84 -1.47 -10.75
C ASN A 89 5.92 -0.62 -10.08
N LEU A 90 6.40 0.42 -10.77
CA LEU A 90 7.52 1.27 -10.33
C LEU A 90 7.44 1.71 -8.86
N ASP A 91 6.27 2.17 -8.44
CA ASP A 91 6.00 2.71 -7.11
C ASP A 91 6.15 1.67 -5.99
N GLN A 92 5.91 0.39 -6.29
CA GLN A 92 6.05 -0.73 -5.37
C GLN A 92 7.41 -1.44 -5.53
N ASP A 93 7.81 -1.71 -6.76
CA ASP A 93 9.00 -2.49 -7.08
C ASP A 93 10.28 -1.74 -6.72
N LEU A 94 10.35 -0.42 -6.94
CA LEU A 94 11.59 0.33 -6.68
C LEU A 94 11.95 0.36 -5.18
N PRO A 95 11.05 0.68 -4.23
CA PRO A 95 11.35 0.56 -2.80
C PRO A 95 11.73 -0.88 -2.39
N ASN A 96 10.97 -1.89 -2.85
CA ASN A 96 11.26 -3.30 -2.53
C ASN A 96 12.60 -3.77 -3.11
N ASN A 97 12.99 -3.29 -4.29
CA ASN A 97 14.29 -3.56 -4.89
C ASN A 97 15.42 -2.90 -4.08
N MET A 98 15.18 -1.68 -3.61
CA MET A 98 16.15 -0.88 -2.84
C MET A 98 16.21 -1.21 -1.35
N ILE A 99 15.46 -2.21 -0.89
CA ILE A 99 15.25 -2.55 0.53
C ILE A 99 16.54 -2.80 1.35
N HIS A 100 17.63 -3.19 0.68
CA HIS A 100 18.94 -3.41 1.31
C HIS A 100 19.78 -2.13 1.42
N GLN A 101 19.55 -1.16 0.54
CA GLN A 101 20.31 0.10 0.46
C GLN A 101 19.58 1.26 1.15
N VAL A 102 18.25 1.21 1.15
CA VAL A 102 17.35 2.19 1.76
C VAL A 102 16.38 1.42 2.65
N ALA A 103 16.54 1.57 3.97
CA ALA A 103 15.79 0.79 4.93
C ALA A 103 14.28 1.09 4.87
N ILE A 104 13.47 0.04 5.04
CA ILE A 104 12.01 0.12 5.11
C ILE A 104 11.56 -0.30 6.49
N LYS A 105 10.84 0.57 7.19
CA LYS A 105 10.08 0.16 8.37
C LYS A 105 8.84 -0.60 7.91
N SER A 106 8.72 -1.86 8.31
CA SER A 106 7.46 -2.60 8.13
C SER A 106 6.42 -2.06 9.12
N LEU A 107 5.35 -1.47 8.59
CA LEU A 107 4.23 -1.00 9.40
C LEU A 107 3.41 -2.18 9.94
N PRO A 108 2.73 -2.03 11.10
CA PRO A 108 1.78 -3.02 11.60
C PRO A 108 0.71 -3.38 10.56
N GLN A 109 0.34 -4.66 10.48
CA GLN A 109 -0.58 -5.16 9.43
C GLN A 109 -1.96 -4.49 9.47
N GLU A 110 -2.41 -4.06 10.66
CA GLU A 110 -3.68 -3.33 10.82
C GLU A 110 -3.74 -2.01 10.03
N TRP A 111 -2.60 -1.45 9.63
CA TRP A 111 -2.58 -0.23 8.83
C TRP A 111 -3.10 -0.42 7.41
N LEU A 112 -3.07 -1.62 6.85
CA LEU A 112 -3.59 -1.87 5.50
C LEU A 112 -4.26 -3.23 5.42
N TRP A 113 -5.55 -3.21 5.11
CA TRP A 113 -6.34 -4.39 4.80
C TRP A 113 -6.83 -4.33 3.36
N CYS A 114 -6.76 -5.47 2.66
CA CYS A 114 -7.47 -5.67 1.41
C CYS A 114 -8.12 -7.07 1.41
N GLU A 115 -9.35 -7.15 0.90
CA GLU A 115 -10.15 -8.37 0.84
C GLU A 115 -9.41 -9.52 0.15
N THR A 116 -8.69 -9.24 -0.93
CA THR A 116 -7.99 -10.27 -1.68
C THR A 116 -6.91 -10.95 -0.85
N TRP A 117 -6.14 -10.24 -0.02
CA TRP A 117 -4.94 -10.82 0.61
C TRP A 117 -5.10 -11.08 2.11
N CYS A 118 -5.98 -10.33 2.76
CA CYS A 118 -6.21 -10.39 4.20
C CYS A 118 -7.47 -11.22 4.50
N ASP A 119 -7.49 -11.86 5.67
CA ASP A 119 -8.65 -12.64 6.11
C ASP A 119 -9.77 -11.71 6.62
N ASP A 120 -11.01 -12.20 6.63
CA ASP A 120 -12.17 -11.38 7.01
C ASP A 120 -12.16 -11.00 8.50
N LYS A 121 -11.55 -11.82 9.37
CA LYS A 121 -11.48 -11.57 10.81
C LYS A 121 -10.60 -10.34 11.10
N SER A 122 -9.51 -10.18 10.36
CA SER A 122 -8.56 -9.07 10.49
C SER A 122 -9.16 -7.71 10.09
N LYS A 123 -10.21 -7.70 9.25
CA LYS A 123 -10.93 -6.49 8.84
C LYS A 123 -11.47 -5.68 10.02
N LYS A 124 -11.85 -6.35 11.12
CA LYS A 124 -12.36 -5.70 12.34
C LYS A 124 -11.32 -4.78 13.00
N LYS A 125 -10.03 -5.02 12.77
CA LYS A 125 -8.91 -4.23 13.31
C LYS A 125 -8.30 -3.30 12.25
N ALA A 126 -8.82 -3.29 11.03
CA ALA A 126 -8.24 -2.53 9.93
C ALA A 126 -8.40 -1.01 10.15
N LYS A 127 -7.27 -0.31 10.20
CA LYS A 127 -7.18 1.15 10.25
C LYS A 127 -7.38 1.78 8.88
N THR A 128 -6.92 1.12 7.82
CA THR A 128 -7.25 1.49 6.45
C THR A 128 -7.63 0.27 5.62
N ILE A 129 -8.50 0.49 4.64
CA ILE A 129 -8.97 -0.50 3.68
C ILE A 129 -8.63 -0.01 2.28
N ASP A 130 -7.80 -0.79 1.58
CA ASP A 130 -7.57 -0.66 0.15
C ASP A 130 -8.52 -1.56 -0.63
N LEU A 131 -9.08 -1.01 -1.71
CA LEU A 131 -9.92 -1.74 -2.65
C LEU A 131 -9.02 -2.29 -3.76
N CYS A 132 -8.14 -3.22 -3.37
CA CYS A 132 -7.16 -3.81 -4.27
C CYS A 132 -7.83 -4.73 -5.31
N ASN A 133 -7.16 -4.92 -6.44
CA ASN A 133 -7.68 -5.77 -7.51
C ASN A 133 -7.64 -7.25 -7.09
N ASN A 134 -8.67 -8.00 -7.46
CA ASN A 134 -8.72 -9.43 -7.27
C ASN A 134 -8.25 -10.14 -8.56
N PRO A 135 -7.25 -11.02 -8.54
CA PRO A 135 -6.83 -11.74 -9.74
C PRO A 135 -7.83 -12.84 -10.16
N GLN A 136 -8.72 -13.28 -9.27
CA GLN A 136 -9.73 -14.31 -9.55
C GLN A 136 -11.04 -13.74 -10.10
N THR A 137 -11.32 -12.45 -9.90
CA THR A 137 -12.60 -11.82 -10.27
C THR A 137 -12.38 -10.45 -10.91
N LYS A 138 -13.32 -10.01 -11.76
CA LYS A 138 -13.28 -8.69 -12.39
C LYS A 138 -14.34 -7.75 -11.82
N GLU A 139 -14.61 -7.84 -10.51
CA GLU A 139 -15.60 -6.97 -9.88
C GLU A 139 -15.18 -5.49 -9.98
N PRO A 140 -16.05 -4.59 -10.48
CA PRO A 140 -15.73 -3.16 -10.55
C PRO A 140 -15.57 -2.54 -9.16
N LYS A 141 -14.62 -1.58 -9.03
CA LYS A 141 -14.32 -0.91 -7.75
C LYS A 141 -15.53 -0.27 -7.08
N LEU A 142 -16.48 0.30 -7.84
CA LEU A 142 -17.70 0.90 -7.28
C LEU A 142 -18.56 -0.13 -6.55
N LYS A 143 -18.72 -1.32 -7.14
CA LYS A 143 -19.48 -2.42 -6.52
C LYS A 143 -18.73 -3.00 -5.32
N ALA A 144 -17.42 -3.19 -5.46
CA ALA A 144 -16.57 -3.64 -4.36
C ALA A 144 -16.60 -2.66 -3.19
N ALA A 145 -16.57 -1.35 -3.43
CA ALA A 145 -16.60 -0.33 -2.40
C ALA A 145 -17.85 -0.43 -1.51
N ALA A 146 -19.04 -0.44 -2.13
CA ALA A 146 -20.31 -0.54 -1.39
C ALA A 146 -20.46 -1.87 -0.63
N ARG A 147 -19.92 -2.97 -1.17
CA ARG A 147 -19.98 -4.30 -0.54
C ARG A 147 -18.96 -4.46 0.59
N ILE A 148 -17.74 -3.99 0.40
CA ILE A 148 -16.61 -4.15 1.33
C ILE A 148 -16.69 -3.12 2.45
N VAL A 149 -17.09 -1.89 2.16
CA VAL A 149 -17.09 -0.79 3.12
C VAL A 149 -18.50 -0.23 3.22
N PRO A 150 -19.32 -0.69 4.18
CA PRO A 150 -20.72 -0.24 4.30
C PRO A 150 -20.86 1.28 4.40
N GLU A 151 -19.97 1.93 5.13
CA GLU A 151 -19.98 3.40 5.30
C GLU A 151 -19.60 4.19 4.04
N TRP A 152 -19.16 3.51 2.96
CA TRP A 152 -18.87 4.17 1.69
C TRP A 152 -20.09 4.90 1.13
N VAL A 153 -21.28 4.29 1.27
CA VAL A 153 -22.54 4.84 0.72
C VAL A 153 -22.89 6.15 1.41
N ASP A 154 -22.62 6.25 2.70
CA ASP A 154 -22.88 7.44 3.49
C ASP A 154 -21.94 8.59 3.06
N TYR A 155 -20.65 8.32 2.92
CA TYR A 155 -19.67 9.30 2.43
C TYR A 155 -19.98 9.79 1.01
N ASP A 156 -20.34 8.89 0.09
CA ASP A 156 -20.74 9.26 -1.27
C ASP A 156 -22.02 10.11 -1.26
N SER A 157 -22.99 9.77 -0.41
CA SER A 157 -24.25 10.53 -0.30
C SER A 157 -24.03 11.93 0.29
N GLU A 158 -23.15 12.08 1.28
CA GLU A 158 -22.79 13.38 1.88
C GLU A 158 -22.22 14.33 0.81
N ILE A 159 -21.25 13.84 0.02
CA ILE A 159 -20.65 14.64 -1.06
C ILE A 159 -21.66 14.96 -2.16
N ARG A 160 -22.53 14.03 -2.54
CA ARG A 160 -23.59 14.29 -3.53
C ARG A 160 -24.56 15.37 -3.08
N ASN A 161 -24.97 15.33 -1.81
CA ASN A 161 -25.88 16.33 -1.25
C ASN A 161 -25.22 17.72 -1.25
N LEU A 162 -23.93 17.81 -0.89
CA LEU A 162 -23.17 19.04 -0.94
C LEU A 162 -23.09 19.60 -2.38
N ILE A 163 -22.79 18.75 -3.37
CA ILE A 163 -22.74 19.15 -4.78
C ILE A 163 -24.09 19.71 -5.23
N GLN A 164 -25.20 19.02 -4.92
CA GLN A 164 -26.54 19.49 -5.25
C GLN A 164 -26.90 20.82 -4.58
N GLN A 165 -26.44 21.03 -3.34
CA GLN A 165 -26.64 22.31 -2.65
C GLN A 165 -25.92 23.44 -3.39
N ILE A 166 -24.64 23.25 -3.72
CA ILE A 166 -23.84 24.23 -4.46
C ILE A 166 -24.44 24.54 -5.84
N GLU A 167 -24.99 23.54 -6.52
CA GLU A 167 -25.65 23.73 -7.82
C GLU A 167 -26.95 24.53 -7.73
N ARG A 168 -27.70 24.43 -6.62
CA ARG A 168 -28.92 25.21 -6.39
C ARG A 168 -28.64 26.66 -5.98
N GLU A 169 -27.47 26.91 -5.40
CA GLU A 169 -27.02 28.25 -4.98
C GLU A 169 -26.39 29.07 -6.15
N LYS A 170 -26.15 28.43 -7.30
CA LYS A 170 -25.70 29.08 -8.55
C LYS A 170 -26.87 29.55 -9.39
#